data_AF-A0A2R6QN37-F1
#
_entry.id   AF-A0A2R6QN37-F1
#
_cell.length_a   1.000
_cell.length_b   1.000
_cell.length_c   1.000
_cell.angle_alpha   90.00
_cell.angle_beta   90.00
_cell.angle_gamma   90.00
#
_symmetry.space_group_name_H-M   'P 1'
#
loop_
_entity.id
_entity.type
_entity.pdbx_description
1 polymer ?
#
loop_
_entity_poly.entity_id
_entity_poly.type
_entity_poly.pdbx_seq_one_letter_code
_entity_poly.pdbx_strand_id
1 'polypeptide(L)'
;MERTREVYRECLKLIPHEKFSFAKIWLLAAQFEIRQLNLKGARQVLGNAIGKAPKDKIFKKYIEIELGLVNMDRCRKLYEKYLEWAPENCYAWSKYAELERSLSETERARAIFELAISQPALDMPEVLWKAYIDFEISEGEFQKTRELYERLLDRTKHLKVWFSYAHFEASATENGVTDSDLPEDEGQESLHDQKQLCVQHSRRVFERAVNYFRTSAPELKEERAMLLEEWLEVEKSFGELGDPDSVRAKLPKKLKRRRQIETEDGPAGYEEYIDYMFPEETQTTNLKILEAAYKWKKQKVSSDSDED
;
A
#
# COMPACT_ATOMS: atom_id res chain seq x y z
N MET A 1 -2.73 -48.06 -17.82
CA MET A 1 -2.00 -46.77 -17.83
C MET A 1 -1.93 -46.16 -19.23
N GLU A 2 -1.57 -46.93 -20.28
CA GLU A 2 -1.57 -46.42 -21.66
C GLU A 2 -2.93 -45.93 -22.16
N ARG A 3 -4.02 -46.69 -21.94
CA ARG A 3 -5.38 -46.26 -22.30
C ARG A 3 -5.74 -44.90 -21.69
N THR A 4 -5.35 -44.63 -20.45
CA THR A 4 -5.61 -43.35 -19.78
C THR A 4 -4.82 -42.21 -20.43
N ARG A 5 -3.57 -42.46 -20.83
CA ARG A 5 -2.74 -41.50 -21.57
C ARG A 5 -3.33 -41.18 -22.94
N GLU A 6 -3.84 -42.20 -23.63
CA GLU A 6 -4.53 -42.04 -24.92
C GLU A 6 -5.81 -41.21 -24.77
N VAL A 7 -6.62 -41.50 -23.74
CA VAL A 7 -7.84 -40.71 -23.44
C VAL A 7 -7.49 -39.24 -23.24
N TYR A 8 -6.48 -38.91 -22.43
CA TYR A 8 -6.06 -37.52 -22.26
C TYR A 8 -5.55 -36.89 -23.57
N ARG A 9 -4.80 -37.63 -24.40
CA ARG A 9 -4.34 -37.13 -25.70
C ARG A 9 -5.49 -36.84 -26.66
N GLU A 10 -6.48 -37.73 -26.74
CA GLU A 10 -7.65 -37.53 -27.59
C GLU A 10 -8.54 -36.40 -27.06
N CYS A 11 -8.76 -36.30 -25.75
CA CYS A 11 -9.45 -35.16 -25.15
C CYS A 11 -8.75 -33.83 -25.49
N LEU A 12 -7.41 -33.79 -25.42
CA LEU A 12 -6.63 -32.60 -25.77
C LEU A 12 -6.63 -32.29 -27.27
N LYS A 13 -6.87 -33.26 -28.15
CA LYS A 13 -7.04 -33.00 -29.59
C LYS A 13 -8.43 -32.47 -29.93
N LEU A 14 -9.45 -32.99 -29.24
CA LEU A 14 -10.86 -32.65 -29.49
C LEU A 14 -11.22 -31.24 -29.02
N ILE A 15 -10.55 -30.73 -27.98
CA ILE A 15 -10.83 -29.40 -27.44
C ILE A 15 -10.25 -28.31 -28.36
N PRO A 16 -11.07 -27.37 -28.87
CA PRO A 16 -10.57 -26.23 -29.63
C PRO A 16 -9.92 -25.20 -28.69
N HIS A 17 -8.62 -25.35 -28.43
CA HIS A 17 -7.89 -24.49 -27.46
C HIS A 17 -7.84 -23.01 -27.85
N GLU A 18 -8.06 -22.68 -29.13
CA GLU A 18 -8.10 -21.29 -29.64
C GLU A 18 -9.37 -20.55 -29.27
N LYS A 19 -10.51 -21.25 -29.15
CA LYS A 19 -11.82 -20.64 -28.82
C LYS A 19 -12.20 -20.87 -27.36
N PHE A 20 -11.86 -22.04 -26.84
CA PHE A 20 -12.22 -22.46 -25.49
C PHE A 20 -11.11 -23.34 -24.92
N SER A 21 -10.31 -22.77 -24.03
CA SER A 21 -9.29 -23.54 -23.32
C SER A 21 -9.77 -23.99 -21.95
N PHE A 22 -9.73 -25.29 -21.69
CA PHE A 22 -10.09 -25.85 -20.40
C PHE A 22 -8.82 -26.23 -19.62
N ALA A 23 -8.26 -25.25 -18.88
CA ALA A 23 -7.01 -25.41 -18.12
C ALA A 23 -7.02 -26.65 -17.21
N LYS A 24 -8.17 -27.03 -16.65
CA LYS A 24 -8.31 -28.18 -15.76
C LYS A 24 -7.90 -29.51 -16.42
N ILE A 25 -8.17 -29.72 -17.71
CA ILE A 25 -7.78 -30.97 -18.39
C ILE A 25 -6.27 -31.05 -18.58
N TRP A 26 -5.63 -29.94 -18.96
CA TRP A 26 -4.16 -29.86 -19.05
C TRP A 26 -3.49 -30.19 -17.70
N LEU A 27 -4.03 -29.63 -16.61
CA LEU A 27 -3.53 -29.88 -15.26
C LEU A 27 -3.73 -31.33 -14.82
N LEU A 28 -4.89 -31.93 -15.11
CA LEU A 28 -5.16 -33.34 -14.80
C LEU A 28 -4.25 -34.28 -15.59
N ALA A 29 -4.01 -33.99 -16.87
CA ALA A 29 -3.09 -34.76 -17.71
C ALA A 29 -1.65 -34.67 -17.18
N ALA A 30 -1.19 -33.48 -16.76
CA ALA A 30 0.12 -33.31 -16.16
C ALA A 30 0.26 -34.05 -14.82
N GLN A 31 -0.74 -33.94 -13.94
CA GLN A 31 -0.78 -34.67 -12.67
C GLN A 31 -0.81 -36.19 -12.85
N PHE A 32 -1.45 -36.68 -13.92
CA PHE A 32 -1.41 -38.09 -14.27
C PHE A 32 0.02 -38.53 -14.65
N GLU A 33 0.72 -37.79 -15.50
CA GLU A 33 2.11 -38.11 -15.87
C GLU A 33 3.07 -38.01 -14.66
N ILE A 34 2.85 -37.07 -13.73
CA ILE A 34 3.62 -36.98 -12.47
C ILE A 34 3.39 -38.23 -11.61
N ARG A 35 2.14 -38.69 -11.47
CA ARG A 35 1.81 -39.95 -10.77
C ARG A 35 2.42 -41.18 -11.42
N GLN A 36 2.78 -41.08 -12.71
CA GLN A 36 3.51 -42.13 -13.44
C GLN A 36 5.03 -41.94 -13.40
N LEU A 37 5.53 -41.00 -12.59
CA LEU A 37 6.94 -40.64 -12.51
C LEU A 37 7.53 -40.17 -13.85
N ASN A 38 6.67 -39.82 -14.82
CA ASN A 38 7.08 -39.33 -16.13
C ASN A 38 7.15 -37.80 -16.13
N LEU A 39 8.20 -37.27 -15.50
CA LEU A 39 8.43 -35.82 -15.41
C LEU A 39 8.58 -35.17 -16.79
N LYS A 40 9.25 -35.85 -17.74
CA LYS A 40 9.43 -35.32 -19.10
C LYS A 40 8.09 -35.16 -19.81
N GLY A 41 7.22 -36.17 -19.73
CA GLY A 41 5.87 -36.11 -20.27
C GLY A 41 5.04 -35.01 -19.63
N ALA A 42 5.05 -34.90 -18.30
CA ALA A 42 4.32 -33.84 -17.58
C ALA A 42 4.76 -32.43 -18.02
N ARG A 43 6.07 -32.20 -18.13
CA ARG A 43 6.65 -30.94 -18.60
C ARG A 43 6.27 -30.61 -20.04
N GLN A 44 6.26 -31.61 -20.93
CA GLN A 44 5.82 -31.42 -22.31
C GLN A 44 4.34 -31.06 -22.40
N VAL A 45 3.48 -31.71 -21.60
CA VAL A 45 2.05 -31.41 -21.53
C VAL A 45 1.82 -29.97 -21.04
N LEU A 46 2.50 -29.55 -19.98
CA LEU A 46 2.37 -28.18 -19.44
C LEU A 46 2.98 -27.12 -20.37
N GLY A 47 4.11 -27.41 -21.01
CA GLY A 47 4.70 -26.52 -22.02
C GLY A 47 3.79 -26.34 -23.23
N ASN A 48 3.18 -27.43 -23.73
CA ASN A 48 2.18 -27.36 -24.78
C ASN A 48 0.94 -26.57 -24.35
N ALA A 49 0.54 -26.69 -23.08
CA ALA A 49 -0.58 -25.95 -22.53
C ALA A 49 -0.32 -24.44 -22.52
N ILE A 50 0.89 -24.01 -22.12
CA ILE A 50 1.29 -22.59 -22.17
C ILE A 50 1.28 -22.07 -23.62
N GLY A 51 1.81 -22.84 -24.57
CA GLY A 51 1.87 -22.40 -25.97
C GLY A 51 0.50 -22.33 -26.66
N LYS A 52 -0.42 -23.25 -26.36
CA LYS A 52 -1.75 -23.30 -27.01
C LYS A 52 -2.83 -22.51 -26.28
N ALA A 53 -2.72 -22.40 -24.97
CA ALA A 53 -3.76 -21.88 -24.09
C ALA A 53 -3.15 -21.26 -22.83
N PRO A 54 -2.40 -20.15 -22.94
CA PRO A 54 -1.81 -19.51 -21.78
C PRO A 54 -2.91 -19.02 -20.84
N LYS A 55 -2.84 -19.48 -19.58
CA LYS A 55 -3.75 -19.10 -18.49
C LYS A 55 -2.99 -19.06 -17.18
N ASP A 56 -3.36 -18.12 -16.31
CA ASP A 56 -2.74 -17.95 -14.98
C ASP A 56 -2.68 -19.25 -14.18
N LYS A 57 -3.78 -20.02 -14.17
CA LYS A 57 -3.85 -21.29 -13.43
C LYS A 57 -2.83 -22.33 -13.93
N ILE A 58 -2.47 -22.31 -15.21
CA ILE A 58 -1.49 -23.24 -15.79
C ILE A 58 -0.09 -22.83 -15.36
N PHE A 59 0.26 -21.54 -15.49
CA PHE A 59 1.55 -21.02 -15.03
C PHE A 59 1.74 -21.28 -13.53
N LYS A 60 0.79 -20.87 -12.69
CA LYS A 60 0.86 -21.09 -11.23
C LYS A 60 1.09 -22.55 -10.88
N LYS A 61 0.30 -23.46 -11.46
CA LYS A 61 0.43 -24.89 -11.14
C LYS A 61 1.71 -25.51 -11.69
N TYR A 62 2.18 -25.07 -12.86
CA TYR A 62 3.43 -25.56 -13.41
C TYR A 62 4.63 -25.11 -12.55
N ILE A 63 4.63 -23.85 -12.13
CA ILE A 63 5.64 -23.31 -11.21
C ILE A 63 5.62 -24.06 -9.88
N GLU A 64 4.45 -24.30 -9.27
CA GLU A 64 4.32 -25.11 -8.04
C GLU A 64 4.94 -26.51 -8.19
N ILE A 65 4.74 -27.15 -9.35
CA ILE A 65 5.33 -28.47 -9.63
C ILE A 65 6.86 -28.38 -9.73
N GLU A 66 7.40 -27.41 -10.46
CA GLU A 66 8.85 -27.26 -10.62
C GLU A 66 9.54 -26.81 -9.31
N LEU A 67 8.86 -26.00 -8.49
CA LEU A 67 9.25 -25.65 -7.12
C LEU A 67 9.34 -26.89 -6.23
N GLY A 68 8.34 -27.77 -6.26
CA GLY A 68 8.38 -29.04 -5.54
C GLY A 68 9.48 -30.00 -6.01
N LEU A 69 10.00 -29.79 -7.23
CA LEU A 69 11.15 -30.50 -7.77
C LEU A 69 12.47 -29.73 -7.61
N VAL A 70 12.45 -28.57 -6.96
CA VAL A 70 13.60 -27.67 -6.70
C VAL A 70 14.36 -27.26 -7.98
N ASN A 71 13.68 -27.18 -9.13
CA ASN A 71 14.29 -26.76 -10.39
C ASN A 71 14.21 -25.24 -10.57
N MET A 72 15.01 -24.49 -9.81
CA MET A 72 14.93 -23.02 -9.76
C MET A 72 15.13 -22.34 -11.12
N ASP A 73 16.05 -22.84 -11.95
CA ASP A 73 16.29 -22.29 -13.29
C ASP A 73 15.07 -22.40 -14.21
N ARG A 74 14.27 -23.45 -14.03
CA ARG A 74 13.01 -23.61 -14.77
C ARG A 74 11.93 -22.72 -14.20
N CYS A 75 11.87 -22.58 -12.88
CA CYS A 75 10.95 -21.63 -12.24
C CYS A 75 11.19 -20.21 -12.77
N ARG A 76 12.44 -19.77 -12.88
CA ARG A 76 12.82 -18.47 -13.47
C ARG A 76 12.30 -18.32 -14.90
N LYS A 77 12.63 -19.26 -15.79
CA LYS A 77 12.14 -19.27 -17.18
C LYS A 77 10.62 -19.29 -17.30
N LEU A 78 9.94 -19.93 -16.35
CA LEU A 78 8.48 -19.95 -16.31
C LEU A 78 7.89 -18.62 -15.86
N TYR A 79 8.49 -17.96 -14.87
CA TYR A 79 8.10 -16.61 -14.47
C TYR A 79 8.38 -15.58 -15.56
N GLU A 80 9.54 -15.63 -16.21
CA GLU A 80 9.87 -14.78 -17.37
C GLU A 80 8.79 -14.89 -18.45
N LYS A 81 8.47 -16.12 -18.88
CA LYS A 81 7.40 -16.37 -19.87
C LYS A 81 6.02 -15.96 -19.38
N TYR A 82 5.77 -16.04 -18.08
CA TYR A 82 4.49 -15.65 -17.50
C TYR A 82 4.33 -14.12 -17.58
N LEU A 83 5.39 -13.38 -17.29
CA LEU A 83 5.42 -11.92 -17.35
C LEU A 83 5.48 -11.39 -18.79
N GLU A 84 6.11 -12.11 -19.72
CA GLU A 84 6.02 -11.82 -21.17
C GLU A 84 4.57 -11.89 -21.66
N TRP A 85 3.79 -12.86 -21.16
CA TRP A 85 2.40 -13.03 -21.56
C TRP A 85 1.43 -12.08 -20.84
N ALA A 86 1.65 -11.83 -19.54
CA ALA A 86 0.79 -10.98 -18.72
C ALA A 86 1.63 -10.00 -17.87
N PRO A 87 2.19 -8.94 -18.48
CA PRO A 87 3.00 -7.96 -17.76
C PRO A 87 2.20 -7.14 -16.75
N GLU A 88 0.88 -7.05 -16.92
CA GLU A 88 -0.04 -6.31 -16.04
C GLU A 88 -0.30 -7.05 -14.70
N ASN A 89 0.08 -8.33 -14.62
CA ASN A 89 -0.28 -9.21 -13.51
C ASN A 89 0.64 -8.99 -12.30
N CYS A 90 0.23 -8.14 -11.37
CA CYS A 90 0.97 -7.86 -10.14
C CYS A 90 1.27 -9.11 -9.29
N TYR A 91 0.37 -10.10 -9.28
CA TYR A 91 0.59 -11.34 -8.52
C TYR A 91 1.79 -12.11 -9.05
N ALA A 92 1.97 -12.16 -10.37
CA ALA A 92 3.12 -12.84 -10.99
C ALA A 92 4.44 -12.15 -10.62
N TRP A 93 4.48 -10.81 -10.66
CA TRP A 93 5.64 -10.03 -10.24
C TRP A 93 6.01 -10.26 -8.77
N SER A 94 5.04 -10.14 -7.86
CA SER A 94 5.28 -10.35 -6.43
C SER A 94 5.76 -11.77 -6.13
N LYS A 95 5.18 -12.80 -6.78
CA LYS A 95 5.62 -14.19 -6.59
C LYS A 95 6.98 -14.48 -7.19
N TYR A 96 7.36 -13.80 -8.26
CA TYR A 96 8.70 -13.95 -8.81
C TYR A 96 9.76 -13.30 -7.90
N ALA A 97 9.48 -12.12 -7.36
CA ALA A 97 10.38 -11.49 -6.40
C ALA A 97 10.50 -12.30 -5.09
N GLU A 98 9.39 -12.87 -4.59
CA GLU A 98 9.39 -13.76 -3.42
C GLU A 98 10.24 -15.02 -3.65
N LEU A 99 10.24 -15.56 -4.89
CA LEU A 99 11.11 -16.67 -5.29
C LEU A 99 12.59 -16.30 -5.15
N GLU A 100 13.02 -15.18 -5.75
CA GLU A 100 14.44 -14.77 -5.70
C GLU A 100 14.85 -14.40 -4.27
N ARG A 101 13.94 -13.81 -3.48
CA ARG A 101 14.18 -13.60 -2.04
C ARG A 101 14.40 -14.93 -1.31
N SER A 102 13.62 -15.97 -1.60
CA SER A 102 13.82 -17.30 -0.98
C SER A 102 15.15 -17.96 -1.35
N LEU A 103 15.82 -17.48 -2.41
CA LEU A 103 17.15 -17.88 -2.84
C LEU A 103 18.27 -16.97 -2.32
N SER A 104 17.94 -16.00 -1.46
CA SER A 104 18.86 -14.96 -0.98
C SER A 104 19.45 -14.08 -2.10
N GLU A 105 18.78 -14.02 -3.26
CA GLU A 105 19.19 -13.22 -4.42
C GLU A 105 18.49 -11.85 -4.36
N THR A 106 18.85 -11.05 -3.36
CA THR A 106 18.15 -9.81 -3.00
C THR A 106 18.21 -8.75 -4.12
N GLU A 107 19.36 -8.61 -4.79
CA GLU A 107 19.53 -7.69 -5.92
C GLU A 107 18.61 -8.04 -7.10
N ARG A 108 18.44 -9.34 -7.38
CA ARG A 108 17.52 -9.77 -8.44
C ARG A 108 16.07 -9.51 -8.05
N ALA A 109 15.70 -9.79 -6.80
CA ALA A 109 14.36 -9.48 -6.30
C ALA A 109 14.04 -7.98 -6.44
N ARG A 110 15.00 -7.09 -6.10
CA ARG A 110 14.87 -5.64 -6.31
C ARG A 110 14.71 -5.27 -7.77
N ALA A 111 15.54 -5.82 -8.65
CA ALA A 111 15.44 -5.57 -10.09
C ALA A 111 14.07 -5.97 -10.63
N ILE A 112 13.50 -7.09 -10.16
CA ILE A 112 12.15 -7.55 -10.53
C ILE A 112 11.09 -6.54 -10.06
N PHE A 113 11.17 -6.03 -8.83
CA PHE A 113 10.24 -5.02 -8.33
C PHE A 113 10.33 -3.69 -9.10
N GLU A 114 11.53 -3.21 -9.40
CA GLU A 114 11.72 -1.97 -10.19
C GLU A 114 11.19 -2.14 -11.63
N LEU A 115 11.44 -3.30 -12.25
CA LEU A 115 10.85 -3.62 -13.55
C LEU A 115 9.32 -3.64 -13.49
N ALA A 116 8.75 -4.20 -12.43
CA ALA A 116 7.30 -4.23 -12.24
C ALA A 116 6.71 -2.81 -12.10
N ILE A 117 7.34 -1.93 -11.32
CA ILE A 117 6.89 -0.53 -11.10
C ILE A 117 7.05 0.34 -12.35
N SER A 118 7.99 -0.01 -13.24
CA SER A 118 8.19 0.67 -14.52
C SER A 118 7.11 0.33 -15.56
N GLN A 119 6.28 -0.70 -15.33
CA GLN A 119 5.23 -1.06 -16.26
C GLN A 119 4.14 0.04 -16.35
N PRO A 120 3.65 0.35 -17.56
CA PRO A 120 2.71 1.45 -17.78
C PRO A 120 1.29 1.13 -17.28
N ALA A 121 0.90 -0.14 -17.29
CA ALA A 121 -0.40 -0.61 -16.84
C ALA A 121 -0.20 -1.80 -15.89
N LEU A 122 -0.77 -1.69 -14.68
CA LEU A 122 -0.74 -2.71 -13.65
C LEU A 122 -2.16 -2.85 -13.10
N ASP A 123 -2.63 -4.08 -12.91
CA ASP A 123 -4.00 -4.37 -12.46
C ASP A 123 -4.27 -3.83 -11.04
N MET A 124 -3.35 -4.13 -10.11
CA MET A 124 -3.42 -3.64 -8.73
C MET A 124 -2.05 -3.10 -8.28
N PRO A 125 -1.71 -1.85 -8.61
CA PRO A 125 -0.42 -1.25 -8.26
C PRO A 125 -0.18 -1.24 -6.73
N GLU A 126 -1.23 -1.00 -5.94
CA GLU A 126 -1.15 -0.88 -4.47
C GLU A 126 -0.56 -2.13 -3.81
N VAL A 127 -0.97 -3.31 -4.27
CA VAL A 127 -0.49 -4.60 -3.72
C VAL A 127 0.99 -4.81 -4.04
N LEU A 128 1.43 -4.40 -5.22
CA LEU A 128 2.83 -4.50 -5.64
C LEU A 128 3.72 -3.56 -4.83
N TRP A 129 3.31 -2.29 -4.66
CA TRP A 129 4.05 -1.32 -3.84
C TRP A 129 4.16 -1.77 -2.39
N LYS A 130 3.06 -2.27 -1.80
CA LYS A 130 3.09 -2.84 -0.46
C LYS A 130 4.08 -4.01 -0.36
N ALA A 131 4.04 -4.93 -1.32
CA ALA A 131 4.95 -6.08 -1.34
C ALA A 131 6.42 -5.64 -1.46
N TYR A 132 6.71 -4.57 -2.22
CA TYR A 132 8.06 -4.06 -2.37
C TYR A 132 8.56 -3.35 -1.09
N ILE A 133 7.69 -2.56 -0.46
CA ILE A 133 7.99 -1.92 0.83
C ILE A 133 8.22 -2.98 1.92
N ASP A 134 7.33 -3.96 2.04
CA ASP A 134 7.48 -5.08 3.00
C ASP A 134 8.80 -5.83 2.75
N PHE A 135 9.22 -5.96 1.48
CA PHE A 135 10.49 -6.57 1.10
C PHE A 135 11.69 -5.77 1.61
N GLU A 136 11.79 -4.47 1.32
CA GLU A 136 12.95 -3.67 1.77
C GLU A 136 12.99 -3.51 3.30
N ILE A 137 11.83 -3.45 3.96
CA ILE A 137 11.74 -3.49 5.43
C ILE A 137 12.31 -4.82 5.95
N SER A 138 11.97 -5.95 5.33
CA SER A 138 12.48 -7.27 5.75
C SER A 138 13.98 -7.45 5.55
N GLU A 139 14.56 -6.76 4.57
CA GLU A 139 16.01 -6.73 4.33
C GLU A 139 16.75 -5.71 5.22
N GLY A 140 16.02 -4.90 6.01
CA GLY A 140 16.61 -3.88 6.89
C GLY A 140 17.12 -2.65 6.15
N GLU A 141 16.65 -2.39 4.93
CA GLU A 141 17.12 -1.32 4.06
C GLU A 141 16.23 -0.07 4.22
N PHE A 142 16.39 0.59 5.37
CA PHE A 142 15.52 1.70 5.76
C PHE A 142 15.59 2.88 4.80
N GLN A 143 16.79 3.23 4.31
CA GLN A 143 16.96 4.35 3.39
C GLN A 143 16.22 4.15 2.06
N LYS A 144 16.33 2.95 1.47
CA LYS A 144 15.60 2.60 0.24
C LYS A 144 14.09 2.59 0.50
N THR A 145 13.67 2.10 1.66
CA THR A 145 12.25 2.10 2.05
C THR A 145 11.69 3.53 2.12
N ARG A 146 12.44 4.50 2.66
CA ARG A 146 12.04 5.92 2.66
C ARG A 146 11.89 6.46 1.24
N GLU A 147 12.86 6.20 0.37
CA GLU A 147 12.82 6.61 -1.03
C GLU A 147 11.61 6.00 -1.77
N LEU A 148 11.25 4.75 -1.46
CA LEU A 148 10.05 4.11 -2.00
C LEU A 148 8.77 4.77 -1.50
N TYR A 149 8.68 5.14 -0.22
CA TYR A 149 7.53 5.88 0.31
C TYR A 149 7.39 7.25 -0.33
N GLU A 150 8.49 7.99 -0.53
CA GLU A 150 8.46 9.29 -1.23
C GLU A 150 7.97 9.14 -2.68
N ARG A 151 8.51 8.16 -3.42
CA ARG A 151 8.04 7.84 -4.79
C ARG A 151 6.57 7.45 -4.82
N LEU A 152 6.08 6.72 -3.82
CA LEU A 152 4.68 6.32 -3.72
C LEU A 152 3.78 7.53 -3.39
N LEU A 153 4.24 8.44 -2.53
CA LEU A 153 3.53 9.67 -2.16
C LEU A 153 3.45 10.69 -3.32
N ASP A 154 4.44 10.69 -4.21
CA ASP A 154 4.40 11.49 -5.44
C ASP A 154 3.33 10.99 -6.42
N ARG A 155 3.10 9.68 -6.47
CA ARG A 155 2.06 9.07 -7.32
C ARG A 155 0.67 9.10 -6.69
N THR A 156 0.58 8.80 -5.40
CA THR A 156 -0.68 8.64 -4.68
C THR A 156 -0.61 9.26 -3.30
N LYS A 157 -1.58 10.11 -2.95
CA LYS A 157 -1.62 10.80 -1.66
C LYS A 157 -2.73 10.27 -0.77
N HIS A 158 -2.94 8.95 -0.81
CA HIS A 158 -3.94 8.28 0.02
C HIS A 158 -3.53 8.26 1.48
N LEU A 159 -4.52 8.43 2.37
CA LEU A 159 -4.32 8.43 3.82
C LEU A 159 -3.57 7.19 4.33
N LYS A 160 -3.88 6.02 3.77
CA LYS A 160 -3.24 4.75 4.17
C LYS A 160 -1.72 4.75 3.94
N VAL A 161 -1.24 5.42 2.89
CA VAL A 161 0.20 5.52 2.59
C VAL A 161 0.91 6.35 3.65
N TRP A 162 0.30 7.47 4.05
CA TRP A 162 0.82 8.30 5.15
C TRP A 162 0.90 7.54 6.47
N PHE A 163 -0.13 6.76 6.80
CA PHE A 163 -0.11 5.89 7.98
C PHE A 163 1.01 4.87 7.92
N SER A 164 1.12 4.11 6.84
CA SER A 164 2.19 3.13 6.69
C SER A 164 3.58 3.77 6.77
N TYR A 165 3.75 4.97 6.21
CA TYR A 165 5.04 5.65 6.26
C TYR A 165 5.40 6.14 7.67
N ALA A 166 4.44 6.72 8.39
CA ALA A 166 4.67 7.18 9.76
C ALA A 166 4.91 6.03 10.75
N HIS A 167 4.21 4.90 10.58
CA HIS A 167 4.44 3.67 11.34
C HIS A 167 5.79 3.05 11.02
N PHE A 168 6.19 3.07 9.75
CA PHE A 168 7.53 2.65 9.35
C PHE A 168 8.59 3.47 10.08
N GLU A 169 8.56 4.82 10.00
CA GLU A 169 9.54 5.67 10.69
C GLU A 169 9.51 5.52 12.22
N ALA A 170 8.35 5.22 12.80
CA ALA A 170 8.21 4.94 14.24
C ALA A 170 8.95 3.64 14.65
N SER A 171 9.03 2.67 13.74
CA SER A 171 9.68 1.37 13.96
C SER A 171 11.09 1.27 13.35
N ALA A 172 11.45 2.20 12.47
CA ALA A 172 12.70 2.18 11.69
C ALA A 172 13.89 2.61 12.54
N THR A 173 14.37 1.71 13.38
CA THR A 173 15.68 1.85 14.01
C THR A 173 16.74 1.64 12.93
N GLU A 174 17.41 2.70 12.47
CA GLU A 174 18.55 2.55 11.56
C GLU A 174 19.54 1.54 12.12
N ASN A 175 19.97 0.60 11.26
CA ASN A 175 20.78 -0.55 11.63
C ASN A 175 21.98 -0.19 12.51
N GLY A 176 22.14 -0.95 13.60
CA GLY A 176 23.12 -2.03 13.54
C GLY A 176 24.55 -1.65 13.90
N VAL A 177 24.76 -1.15 15.11
CA VAL A 177 25.75 -1.82 15.94
C VAL A 177 24.94 -2.55 17.01
N THR A 178 24.74 -3.86 16.86
CA THR A 178 24.63 -4.70 18.07
C THR A 178 25.96 -4.52 18.75
N ASP A 179 25.98 -3.52 19.61
CA ASP A 179 27.14 -3.19 20.36
C ASP A 179 27.20 -4.16 21.53
N SER A 180 27.56 -5.39 21.18
CA SER A 180 27.84 -6.44 22.14
C SER A 180 29.15 -6.17 22.90
N ASP A 181 29.85 -5.07 22.59
CA ASP A 181 31.14 -4.69 23.17
C ASP A 181 31.14 -3.32 23.91
N LEU A 182 30.04 -2.53 23.86
CA LEU A 182 29.93 -1.24 24.54
C LEU A 182 29.51 -1.44 26.00
N PRO A 183 30.02 -0.61 26.93
CA PRO A 183 29.57 -0.60 28.32
C PRO A 183 28.05 -0.46 28.41
N GLU A 184 27.41 -1.16 29.35
CA GLU A 184 25.96 -1.18 29.56
C GLU A 184 25.31 0.23 29.68
N ASP A 185 26.11 1.24 30.06
CA ASP A 185 25.71 2.64 30.22
C ASP A 185 25.71 3.42 28.88
N GLU A 186 26.72 3.24 28.04
CA GLU A 186 26.83 3.91 26.72
C GLU A 186 25.86 3.32 25.68
N GLY A 187 25.55 2.03 25.79
CA GLY A 187 24.56 1.37 24.94
C GLY A 187 23.12 1.83 25.20
N GLN A 188 22.79 2.30 26.42
CA GLN A 188 21.46 2.80 26.76
C GLN A 188 21.22 4.21 26.22
N GLU A 189 22.21 5.10 26.29
CA GLU A 189 22.13 6.45 25.70
C GLU A 189 21.98 6.38 24.17
N SER A 190 22.79 5.56 23.50
CA SER A 190 22.68 5.39 22.04
C SER A 190 21.32 4.85 21.59
N LEU A 191 20.71 3.95 22.37
CA LEU A 191 19.38 3.41 22.05
C LEU A 191 18.27 4.43 22.31
N HIS A 192 18.40 5.26 23.35
CA HIS A 192 17.48 6.35 23.64
C HIS A 192 17.48 7.40 22.51
N ASP A 193 18.66 7.80 22.07
CA ASP A 193 18.85 8.77 20.97
C ASP A 193 18.24 8.25 19.65
N GLN A 194 18.46 6.97 19.33
CA GLN A 194 17.85 6.33 18.17
C GLN A 194 16.32 6.31 18.24
N LYS A 195 15.75 5.97 19.39
CA LYS A 195 14.30 6.00 19.60
C LYS A 195 13.76 7.41 19.47
N GLN A 196 14.45 8.41 20.02
CA GLN A 196 14.07 9.81 19.88
C GLN A 196 14.08 10.26 18.41
N LEU A 197 15.05 9.80 17.63
CA LEU A 197 15.13 10.08 16.19
C LEU A 197 13.95 9.46 15.42
N CYS A 198 13.60 8.20 15.71
CA CYS A 198 12.43 7.52 15.11
C CYS A 198 11.13 8.29 15.38
N VAL A 199 10.93 8.72 16.64
CA VAL A 199 9.77 9.54 17.04
C VAL A 199 9.74 10.85 16.26
N GLN A 200 10.88 11.53 16.11
CA GLN A 200 10.95 12.76 15.33
C GLN A 200 10.66 12.54 13.83
N HIS A 201 11.15 11.45 13.23
CA HIS A 201 10.86 11.12 11.85
C HIS A 201 9.38 10.85 11.64
N SER A 202 8.76 10.03 12.51
CA SER A 202 7.33 9.75 12.46
C SER A 202 6.49 11.03 12.58
N ARG A 203 6.83 11.93 13.53
CA ARG A 203 6.19 13.25 13.68
C ARG A 203 6.28 14.09 12.41
N ARG A 204 7.45 14.16 11.77
CA ARG A 204 7.61 14.93 10.53
C ARG A 204 6.71 14.40 9.41
N VAL A 205 6.54 13.08 9.31
CA VAL A 205 5.63 12.47 8.32
C VAL A 205 4.18 12.86 8.62
N PHE A 206 3.73 12.75 9.87
CA PHE A 206 2.39 13.18 10.26
C PHE A 206 2.15 14.68 10.03
N GLU A 207 3.10 15.54 10.38
CA GLU A 207 3.01 16.98 10.16
C GLU A 207 2.88 17.33 8.68
N ARG A 208 3.68 16.69 7.83
CA ARG A 208 3.61 16.85 6.37
C ARG A 208 2.26 16.38 5.83
N ALA A 209 1.77 15.24 6.29
CA ALA A 209 0.46 14.71 5.92
C ALA A 209 -0.67 15.67 6.33
N VAL A 210 -0.66 16.17 7.57
CA VAL A 210 -1.65 17.14 8.07
C VAL A 210 -1.61 18.42 7.25
N ASN A 211 -0.41 18.92 6.92
CA ASN A 211 -0.27 20.12 6.09
C ASN A 211 -0.80 19.90 4.66
N TYR A 212 -0.59 18.72 4.09
CA TYR A 212 -1.14 18.35 2.78
C TYR A 212 -2.68 18.37 2.79
N PHE A 213 -3.33 17.67 3.73
CA PHE A 213 -4.79 17.69 3.83
C PHE A 213 -5.36 19.06 4.20
N ARG A 214 -4.58 19.90 4.90
CA ARG A 214 -4.98 21.29 5.19
C ARG A 214 -4.96 22.18 3.94
N THR A 215 -3.95 22.05 3.08
CA THR A 215 -3.68 23.01 2.00
C THR A 215 -4.13 22.54 0.63
N SER A 216 -3.91 21.26 0.33
CA SER A 216 -4.10 20.69 -1.00
C SER A 216 -5.41 19.93 -1.16
N ALA A 217 -5.98 19.43 -0.05
CA ALA A 217 -7.24 18.68 -0.04
C ALA A 217 -8.14 19.08 1.16
N PRO A 218 -8.51 20.37 1.30
CA PRO A 218 -9.27 20.88 2.45
C PRO A 218 -10.68 20.28 2.59
N GLU A 219 -11.22 19.70 1.52
CA GLU A 219 -12.48 18.96 1.50
C GLU A 219 -12.42 17.63 2.26
N LEU A 220 -11.23 17.03 2.35
CA LEU A 220 -10.98 15.72 3.00
C LEU A 220 -10.77 15.90 4.51
N LYS A 221 -11.77 16.53 5.17
CA LYS A 221 -11.72 16.83 6.59
C LYS A 221 -11.80 15.58 7.46
N GLU A 222 -12.52 14.56 7.02
CA GLU A 222 -12.63 13.28 7.73
C GLU A 222 -11.29 12.54 7.72
N GLU A 223 -10.59 12.51 6.58
CA GLU A 223 -9.26 11.93 6.44
C GLU A 223 -8.24 12.66 7.30
N ARG A 224 -8.29 14.00 7.35
CA ARG A 224 -7.46 14.79 8.26
C ARG A 224 -7.78 14.48 9.73
N ALA A 225 -9.04 14.24 10.08
CA ALA A 225 -9.44 13.86 11.43
C ALA A 225 -8.89 12.47 11.80
N MET A 226 -9.09 11.49 10.93
CA MET A 226 -8.52 10.14 11.06
C MET A 226 -6.99 10.19 11.18
N LEU A 227 -6.33 11.08 10.43
CA LEU A 227 -4.89 11.26 10.50
C LEU A 227 -4.41 11.68 11.89
N LEU A 228 -5.12 12.63 12.51
CA LEU A 228 -4.80 13.11 13.85
C LEU A 228 -5.16 12.10 14.95
N GLU A 229 -6.24 11.33 14.76
CA GLU A 229 -6.60 10.22 15.65
C GLU A 229 -5.49 9.15 15.64
N GLU A 230 -4.97 8.77 14.46
CA GLU A 230 -3.86 7.82 14.35
C GLU A 230 -2.55 8.38 14.93
N TRP A 231 -2.21 9.64 14.65
CA TRP A 231 -1.02 10.29 15.24
C TRP A 231 -1.10 10.27 16.76
N LEU A 232 -2.28 10.50 17.34
CA LEU A 232 -2.47 10.43 18.78
C LEU A 232 -2.22 9.02 19.34
N GLU A 233 -2.66 7.96 18.65
CA GLU A 233 -2.38 6.59 19.07
C GLU A 233 -0.89 6.25 18.97
N VAL A 234 -0.22 6.72 17.92
CA VAL A 234 1.24 6.56 17.78
C VAL A 234 1.99 7.30 18.88
N GLU A 235 1.63 8.54 19.21
CA GLU A 235 2.25 9.29 20.32
C GLU A 235 2.06 8.59 21.67
N LYS A 236 0.88 8.01 21.93
CA LYS A 236 0.66 7.20 23.14
C LYS A 236 1.56 5.96 23.15
N SER A 237 1.81 5.34 22.00
CA SER A 237 2.64 4.15 21.90
C SER A 237 4.11 4.42 22.24
N PHE A 238 4.58 5.67 22.10
CA PHE A 238 5.95 6.07 22.43
C PHE A 238 6.23 6.26 23.94
N GLY A 239 5.20 6.22 24.79
CA GLY A 239 5.36 6.35 26.24
C GLY A 239 5.96 7.71 26.63
N GLU A 240 7.10 7.70 27.33
CA GLU A 240 7.76 8.91 27.83
C GLU A 240 8.31 9.83 26.73
N LEU A 241 8.62 9.28 25.55
CA LEU A 241 9.08 10.06 24.40
C LEU A 241 7.92 10.72 23.63
N GLY A 242 6.69 10.28 23.89
CA GLY A 242 5.48 10.76 23.25
C GLY A 242 4.99 12.09 23.81
N ASP A 243 4.28 12.85 22.97
CA ASP A 243 3.56 14.07 23.37
C ASP A 243 2.11 14.02 22.84
N PRO A 244 1.25 13.20 23.45
CA PRO A 244 -0.14 13.04 23.01
C PRO A 244 -0.96 14.31 23.23
N ASP A 245 -0.59 15.17 24.18
CA ASP A 245 -1.36 16.36 24.52
C ASP A 245 -1.21 17.44 23.44
N SER A 246 -0.04 17.58 22.83
CA SER A 246 0.18 18.41 21.64
C SER A 246 -0.70 17.99 20.46
N VAL A 247 -0.90 16.69 20.24
CA VAL A 247 -1.78 16.19 19.18
C VAL A 247 -3.26 16.35 19.53
N ARG A 248 -3.64 16.11 20.79
CA ARG A 248 -5.03 16.33 21.28
C ARG A 248 -5.49 17.77 21.06
N ALA A 249 -4.60 18.75 21.25
CA ALA A 249 -4.90 20.15 21.01
C ALA A 249 -5.25 20.46 19.54
N LYS A 250 -4.86 19.59 18.59
CA LYS A 250 -5.12 19.72 17.15
C LYS A 250 -6.39 19.00 16.69
N LEU A 251 -6.97 18.11 17.51
CA LEU A 251 -8.12 17.29 17.12
C LEU A 251 -9.36 18.13 16.78
N PRO A 252 -10.12 17.75 15.73
CA PRO A 252 -11.35 18.43 15.37
C PRO A 252 -12.51 18.09 16.30
N LYS A 253 -13.48 19.00 16.37
CA LYS A 253 -14.79 18.74 16.99
C LYS A 253 -15.74 18.21 15.91
N LYS A 254 -16.37 17.06 16.20
CA LYS A 254 -17.44 16.47 15.36
C LYS A 254 -18.72 17.29 15.54
N LEU A 255 -19.23 17.86 14.45
CA LEU A 255 -20.48 18.62 14.41
C LEU A 255 -21.49 17.92 13.50
N LYS A 256 -22.75 17.85 13.93
CA LYS A 256 -23.84 17.40 13.06
C LYS A 256 -24.40 18.59 12.31
N ARG A 257 -24.37 18.55 10.98
CA ARG A 257 -24.93 19.60 10.11
C ARG A 257 -26.03 19.00 9.23
N ARG A 258 -26.92 19.86 8.75
CA ARG A 258 -28.04 19.48 7.88
C ARG A 258 -27.83 20.16 6.52
N ARG A 259 -27.74 19.39 5.44
CA ARG A 259 -27.77 19.91 4.06
C ARG A 259 -29.12 19.63 3.43
N GLN A 260 -29.61 20.54 2.61
CA GLN A 260 -30.85 20.35 1.88
C GLN A 260 -30.58 19.49 0.63
N ILE A 261 -31.37 18.44 0.41
CA ILE A 261 -31.32 17.62 -0.80
C ILE A 261 -32.22 18.28 -1.84
N GLU A 262 -31.66 18.66 -2.98
CA GLU A 262 -32.43 19.11 -4.14
C GLU A 262 -32.66 17.93 -5.09
N THR A 263 -33.92 17.73 -5.48
CA THR A 263 -34.32 16.82 -6.57
C THR A 263 -34.88 17.65 -7.74
N GLU A 264 -35.03 17.04 -8.91
CA GLU A 264 -35.53 17.70 -10.13
C GLU A 264 -36.90 18.43 -9.94
N ASP A 265 -37.71 18.00 -8.96
CA ASP A 265 -39.02 18.59 -8.62
C ASP A 265 -38.99 19.57 -7.41
N GLY A 266 -37.80 19.96 -6.94
CA GLY A 266 -37.61 20.87 -5.80
C GLY A 266 -37.00 20.20 -4.55
N PRO A 267 -37.04 20.85 -3.37
CA PRO A 267 -36.35 20.36 -2.18
C PRO A 267 -37.02 19.13 -1.57
N ALA A 268 -36.34 17.97 -1.65
CA ALA A 268 -36.84 16.65 -1.22
C ALA A 268 -36.59 16.31 0.25
N GLY A 269 -35.80 17.11 0.99
CA GLY A 269 -35.57 16.89 2.41
C GLY A 269 -34.25 17.46 2.92
N TYR A 270 -33.90 17.14 4.17
CA TYR A 270 -32.61 17.47 4.78
C TYR A 270 -31.84 16.19 5.06
N GLU A 271 -30.57 16.13 4.64
CA GLU A 271 -29.63 15.08 4.99
C GLU A 271 -28.75 15.55 6.17
N GLU A 272 -28.71 14.75 7.24
CA GLU A 272 -27.75 14.95 8.32
C GLU A 272 -26.39 14.38 7.92
N TYR A 273 -25.35 15.21 7.95
CA TYR A 273 -23.97 14.80 7.72
C TYR A 273 -23.06 15.26 8.86
N ILE A 274 -21.96 14.54 9.07
CA ILE A 274 -20.94 14.89 10.06
C ILE A 274 -19.94 15.83 9.40
N ASP A 275 -19.73 16.99 10.01
CA ASP A 275 -18.68 17.94 9.64
C ASP A 275 -17.64 17.99 10.76
N TYR A 276 -16.41 18.33 10.39
CA TYR A 276 -15.28 18.41 11.32
C TYR A 276 -14.80 19.85 11.40
N MET A 277 -14.82 20.42 12.61
CA MET A 277 -14.30 21.76 12.87
C MET A 277 -12.96 21.68 13.58
N PHE A 278 -11.90 22.12 12.90
CA PHE A 278 -10.56 22.16 13.47
C PHE A 278 -10.37 23.40 14.35
N PRO A 279 -9.54 23.34 15.42
CA PRO A 279 -9.28 24.48 16.31
C PRO A 279 -8.83 25.75 15.58
N GLU A 280 -8.01 25.61 14.53
CA GLU A 280 -7.57 26.73 13.68
C GLU A 280 -8.75 27.46 13.00
N GLU A 281 -9.74 26.69 12.52
CA GLU A 281 -10.93 27.25 11.87
C GLU A 281 -11.77 28.04 12.89
N THR A 282 -11.87 27.58 14.14
CA THR A 282 -12.61 28.29 15.20
C THR A 282 -11.99 29.65 15.53
N GLN A 283 -10.65 29.75 15.53
CA GLN A 283 -9.97 31.02 15.73
C GLN A 283 -10.27 31.98 14.58
N THR A 284 -10.21 31.52 13.33
CA THR A 284 -10.55 32.37 12.17
C THR A 284 -12.01 32.82 12.16
N THR A 285 -12.96 31.97 12.55
CA THR A 285 -14.38 32.38 12.65
C THR A 285 -14.59 33.42 13.74
N ASN A 286 -13.95 33.27 14.90
CA ASN A 286 -14.06 34.24 15.99
C ASN A 286 -13.48 35.61 15.59
N LEU A 287 -12.35 35.62 14.87
CA LEU A 287 -11.74 36.85 14.37
C LEU A 287 -12.65 37.57 13.35
N LYS A 288 -13.29 36.84 12.43
CA LYS A 288 -14.25 37.43 11.47
C LYS A 288 -15.48 38.01 12.16
N ILE A 289 -15.99 37.34 13.21
CA ILE A 289 -17.12 37.85 14.01
C ILE A 289 -16.71 39.13 14.74
N LEU A 290 -15.51 39.17 15.32
CA LEU A 290 -14.97 40.36 15.99
C LEU A 290 -14.76 41.53 15.01
N GLU A 291 -14.25 41.26 13.81
CA GLU A 291 -14.08 42.28 12.76
C GLU A 291 -15.43 42.85 12.31
N ALA A 292 -16.44 41.99 12.11
CA ALA A 292 -17.79 42.41 11.76
C ALA A 292 -18.44 43.24 12.89
N ALA A 293 -18.26 42.84 14.16
CA ALA A 293 -18.74 43.59 15.31
C ALA A 293 -18.07 44.98 15.43
N TYR A 294 -16.76 45.07 15.14
CA TYR A 294 -16.04 46.35 15.12
C TYR A 294 -16.54 47.27 13.99
N LYS A 295 -16.76 46.73 12.79
CA LYS A 295 -17.35 47.46 11.65
C LYS A 295 -18.75 47.99 11.98
N TRP A 296 -19.60 47.18 12.60
CA TRP A 296 -20.93 47.59 13.05
C TRP A 296 -20.86 48.72 14.08
N LYS A 297 -19.97 48.61 15.08
CA LYS A 297 -19.77 49.67 16.07
C LYS A 297 -19.30 50.98 15.43
N LYS A 298 -18.38 50.90 14.47
CA LYS A 298 -17.89 52.09 13.74
C LYS A 298 -18.99 52.78 12.95
N GLN A 299 -19.86 52.00 12.29
CA GLN A 299 -21.03 52.52 11.57
C GLN A 299 -22.04 53.21 12.49
N LYS A 300 -22.24 52.67 13.70
CA LYS A 300 -23.16 53.26 14.68
C LYS A 300 -22.63 54.56 15.29
N VAL A 301 -21.32 54.66 15.50
CA VAL A 301 -20.68 55.89 15.99
C VAL A 301 -20.64 56.98 14.91
N SER A 302 -20.50 56.61 13.63
CA SER A 302 -20.63 57.59 12.53
C SER A 302 -22.07 58.10 12.35
N SER A 303 -23.08 57.25 12.52
CA SER A 303 -24.48 57.71 12.43
C SER A 303 -24.87 58.66 13.57
N ASP A 304 -24.35 58.43 14.79
CA ASP A 304 -24.60 59.31 15.95
C ASP A 304 -23.84 60.66 15.86
N SER A 305 -22.88 60.82 14.94
CA SER A 305 -22.14 62.09 14.76
C SER A 305 -22.63 62.95 13.60
N ASP A 306 -23.55 62.44 12.79
CA ASP A 306 -24.24 63.18 11.72
C ASP A 306 -25.63 63.71 12.16
N GLU A 307 -26.05 63.43 13.41
CA GLU A 307 -27.33 63.88 13.99
C GLU A 307 -27.22 65.05 15.01
N ASP A 308 -26.02 65.61 15.23
CA ASP A 308 -25.77 66.80 16.09
C ASP A 308 -25.50 68.09 15.27
#